data_AF-A0AA48G473-F1
#
_entry.id   AF-A0AA48G473-F1
#
_cell.length_a   1.000
_cell.length_b   1.000
_cell.length_c   1.000
_cell.angle_alpha   90.00
_cell.angle_beta   90.00
_cell.angle_gamma   90.00
#
_symmetry.space_group_name_H-M   'P 1'
#
loop_
_entity.id
_entity.type
_entity.pdbx_description
1 polymer ?
#
loop_
_entity_poly.entity_id
_entity_poly.type
_entity_poly.pdbx_seq_one_letter_code
_entity_poly.pdbx_strand_id
1 'polypeptide(L)' 'LAGMPRRYSDFPDSYLTWNIVSTLGSTISLFAILYFLFIIWESMITQRTPAFPMQLSSSIEWYHSLPPAEHTY' A
#
# COMPACT_ATOMS: atom_id res chain seq x y z
N LEU A 1 -1.31 24.24 -15.18
CA LEU A 1 -0.75 24.36 -13.81
C LEU A 1 -1.09 25.76 -13.31
N ALA A 2 -2.20 25.92 -12.58
CA ALA A 2 -2.85 27.23 -12.37
C ALA A 2 -2.08 28.22 -11.46
N GLY A 3 -0.83 27.94 -11.08
CA GLY A 3 0.02 28.89 -10.36
C GLY A 3 -0.23 28.96 -8.85
N MET A 4 -0.92 27.98 -8.25
CA MET A 4 -1.15 27.92 -6.81
C MET A 4 0.19 27.85 -6.04
N PRO A 5 0.53 28.85 -5.22
CA PRO A 5 1.77 28.83 -4.46
C PRO A 5 1.64 27.88 -3.26
N ARG A 6 2.74 27.25 -2.86
CA ARG A 6 2.77 26.21 -1.81
C ARG A 6 2.81 26.83 -0.42
N ARG A 7 2.32 26.09 0.60
CA ARG A 7 2.36 26.45 2.03
C ARG A 7 1.43 27.59 2.46
N TYR A 8 0.28 27.71 1.81
CA TYR A 8 -0.77 28.63 2.22
C TYR A 8 -1.86 27.87 2.99
N SER A 9 -2.31 28.45 4.11
CA SER A 9 -3.47 27.96 4.85
C SER A 9 -4.77 28.20 4.08
N ASP A 10 -4.85 29.36 3.42
CA ASP A 10 -6.03 29.83 2.71
C ASP A 10 -5.74 30.04 1.24
N PHE A 11 -6.73 29.79 0.39
CA PHE A 11 -6.62 29.88 -1.06
C PHE A 11 -7.89 30.49 -1.65
N PRO A 12 -7.81 31.18 -2.79
CA PRO A 12 -8.98 31.76 -3.44
C PRO A 12 -9.94 30.66 -3.93
N ASP A 13 -11.23 31.01 -4.00
CA ASP A 13 -12.34 30.08 -4.31
C ASP A 13 -12.15 29.28 -5.61
N SER A 14 -11.36 29.78 -6.55
CA SER A 14 -10.99 29.07 -7.80
C SER A 14 -10.30 27.72 -7.57
N TYR A 15 -9.65 27.52 -6.42
CA TYR A 15 -8.96 26.26 -6.09
C TYR A 15 -9.76 25.33 -5.19
N LEU A 16 -10.96 25.74 -4.76
CA LEU A 16 -11.74 25.00 -3.78
C LEU A 16 -12.12 23.60 -4.28
N THR A 17 -12.54 23.48 -5.53
CA THR A 17 -12.95 22.19 -6.12
C THR A 17 -11.81 21.15 -6.08
N TRP A 18 -10.61 21.54 -6.52
CA TRP A 18 -9.44 20.67 -6.54
C TRP A 18 -8.92 20.34 -5.14
N ASN A 19 -9.00 21.29 -4.20
CA ASN A 19 -8.63 21.02 -2.81
C ASN A 19 -9.59 20.03 -2.14
N ILE A 20 -10.90 20.13 -2.39
CA ILE A 20 -11.88 19.16 -1.86
C ILE A 20 -11.62 17.75 -2.42
N VAL A 21 -11.37 17.63 -3.73
CA VAL A 21 -11.03 16.32 -4.31
C VAL A 21 -9.73 15.77 -3.71
N SER A 22 -8.73 16.63 -3.51
CA SER A 22 -7.46 16.22 -2.89
C SER A 22 -7.64 15.78 -1.43
N THR A 23 -8.47 16.44 -0.63
CA THR A 23 -8.71 16.06 0.76
C THR A 23 -9.52 14.76 0.86
N LEU A 24 -10.50 14.55 -0.03
CA LEU A 24 -11.20 13.27 -0.15
C LEU A 24 -10.26 12.12 -0.54
N GLY A 25 -9.31 12.36 -1.45
CA GLY A 25 -8.28 11.37 -1.77
C GLY A 25 -7.41 11.01 -0.55
N SER A 26 -7.06 12.01 0.26
CA SER A 26 -6.28 11.80 1.48
C SER A 26 -7.04 10.95 2.52
N THR A 27 -8.33 11.18 2.73
CA THR A 27 -9.12 10.35 3.67
C THR A 27 -9.24 8.91 3.20
N ILE A 28 -9.44 8.68 1.89
CA ILE A 28 -9.42 7.32 1.30
C ILE A 28 -8.06 6.65 1.55
N SER A 29 -6.96 7.37 1.35
CA SER A 29 -5.61 6.83 1.59
C SER A 29 -5.38 6.44 3.05
N LEU A 30 -5.93 7.21 4.00
CA LEU A 30 -5.87 6.89 5.43
C LEU A 30 -6.58 5.55 5.70
N PHE A 31 -7.81 5.38 5.21
CA PHE A 31 -8.53 4.13 5.37
C PHE A 31 -7.84 2.94 4.69
N ALA A 32 -7.22 3.16 3.53
CA ALA A 32 -6.45 2.12 2.84
C ALA A 32 -5.26 1.62 3.67
N ILE A 33 -4.53 2.52 4.35
CA ILE A 33 -3.41 2.14 5.23
C ILE A 33 -3.90 1.37 6.45
N LEU A 34 -5.00 1.82 7.09
CA LEU A 34 -5.59 1.09 8.22
C LEU A 34 -6.03 -0.32 7.81
N TYR A 35 -6.64 -0.44 6.64
CA TYR A 35 -7.04 -1.74 6.10
C TYR A 35 -5.85 -2.63 5.73
N PHE A 36 -4.79 -2.04 5.18
CA PHE A 36 -3.55 -2.76 4.89
C PHE A 36 -2.90 -3.33 6.16
N LEU A 37 -2.85 -2.57 7.25
CA LEU A 37 -2.36 -3.06 8.54
C LEU A 37 -3.22 -4.21 9.08
N PHE A 38 -4.54 -4.14 8.88
CA PHE A 38 -5.45 -5.20 9.27
C PHE A 38 -5.19 -6.50 8.48
N ILE A 39 -4.92 -6.43 7.18
CA ILE A 39 -4.58 -7.60 6.35
C ILE A 39 -3.29 -8.26 6.86
N ILE A 40 -2.25 -7.48 7.16
CA ILE A 40 -0.98 -8.02 7.70
C ILE A 40 -1.24 -8.72 9.04
N TRP A 41 -1.99 -8.05 9.93
CA TRP A 41 -2.32 -8.59 11.25
C TRP A 41 -3.11 -9.90 11.17
N GLU A 42 -4.14 -9.97 10.31
CA GLU A 42 -4.92 -11.20 10.08
C GLU A 42 -4.04 -12.32 9.52
N SER A 43 -3.15 -12.00 8.59
CA SER A 43 -2.23 -12.97 8.01
C SER A 43 -1.27 -13.56 9.04
N MET A 44 -0.79 -12.75 10.01
CA MET A 44 0.11 -13.21 11.07
C MET A 44 -0.60 -14.13 12.08
N ILE A 45 -1.90 -13.91 12.33
CA ILE A 45 -2.69 -14.75 13.25
C ILE A 45 -3.08 -16.07 12.59
N THR A 46 -3.52 -16.04 11.33
CA THR A 46 -4.07 -17.23 10.67
C THR A 46 -3.02 -18.17 10.10
N GLN A 47 -1.77 -17.70 9.92
CA GLN A 47 -0.60 -18.50 9.53
C GLN A 47 -0.86 -19.49 8.40
N ARG A 48 -1.64 -19.09 7.39
CA ARG A 48 -1.95 -19.95 6.24
C ARG A 48 -0.73 -20.03 5.33
N THR A 49 -0.06 -21.17 5.30
CA THR A 49 1.05 -21.41 4.37
C THR A 49 0.51 -21.61 2.95
N PRO A 50 1.07 -20.92 1.94
CA PRO A 50 0.65 -21.12 0.55
C PRO A 50 1.07 -22.51 0.05
N ALA A 51 0.16 -23.24 -0.58
CA ALA A 51 0.42 -24.59 -1.08
C ALA A 51 1.28 -24.62 -2.36
N PHE A 52 1.15 -23.60 -3.22
CA PHE A 52 1.90 -23.47 -4.47
C PHE A 52 2.21 -21.99 -4.75
N PRO A 53 3.42 -21.66 -5.25
CA PRO A 53 3.73 -20.31 -5.70
C PRO A 53 2.90 -19.99 -6.96
N MET A 54 2.23 -18.85 -6.97
CA MET A 54 1.46 -18.37 -8.13
C MET A 54 2.33 -17.57 -9.14
N GLN A 55 3.63 -17.40 -8.83
CA GLN A 55 4.58 -16.62 -9.62
C GLN A 55 5.20 -17.43 -10.76
N LEU A 56 5.70 -16.72 -11.78
CA LEU A 56 6.48 -17.31 -12.86
C LEU A 56 7.77 -17.92 -12.30
N SER A 57 8.13 -19.11 -12.78
CA SER A 57 9.31 -19.89 -12.34
C SER A 57 10.65 -19.31 -12.81
N SER A 58 10.72 -18.00 -13.09
CA SER A 58 11.90 -17.33 -13.63
C SER A 58 12.94 -16.97 -12.58
N SER A 59 12.56 -16.88 -11.29
CA SER A 59 13.49 -16.59 -10.19
C SER A 59 13.61 -17.76 -9.21
N ILE A 60 14.82 -17.95 -8.68
CA ILE A 60 15.18 -19.07 -7.79
C ILE A 60 14.46 -19.00 -6.42
N GLU A 61 14.08 -17.80 -5.98
CA GLU A 61 13.41 -17.55 -4.70
C GLU A 61 12.10 -18.35 -4.53
N TRP A 62 11.38 -18.60 -5.64
CA TRP A 62 10.10 -19.33 -5.63
C TRP A 62 10.24 -20.86 -5.61
N TYR A 63 11.46 -21.39 -5.75
CA TYR A 63 11.74 -22.83 -5.64
C TYR A 63 12.03 -23.26 -4.21
N HIS A 64 12.36 -22.33 -3.32
CA HIS A 64 12.62 -22.63 -1.91
C HIS A 64 11.32 -22.89 -1.14
N SER A 65 11.45 -23.60 -0.01
CA SER A 65 10.35 -23.74 0.96
C SER A 65 9.98 -22.37 1.55
N LEU A 66 8.74 -22.23 1.99
CA LEU A 66 8.24 -21.04 2.68
C LEU A 66 7.93 -21.42 4.14
N PRO A 67 8.74 -21.01 5.14
CA PRO A 67 9.94 -20.18 5.06
C PRO A 67 11.20 -20.93 4.54
N PRO A 68 12.19 -20.21 4.01
CA PRO A 68 13.46 -20.80 3.56
C PRO A 68 14.30 -21.27 4.76
N ALA A 69 15.21 -22.21 4.52
CA ALA A 69 16.16 -22.65 5.53
C ALA A 69 17.24 -21.58 5.78
N GLU A 70 17.72 -21.51 7.02
CA GLU A 70 18.78 -20.58 7.47
C GLU A 70 20.05 -20.65 6.62
N HIS A 71 20.36 -21.84 6.09
CA HIS A 71 21.46 -22.05 5.15
C HIS A 71 20.90 -22.46 3.79
N THR A 72 20.81 -21.46 2.92
CA THR A 72 20.59 -21.60 1.49
C THR A 72 21.83 -21.09 0.75
N TYR A 73 22.02 -21.54 -0.50
CA TYR A 73 23.25 -21.49 -1.29
C TYR A 73 24.09 -20.21 -1.17
#